data_AF-A0A8T7GNI6-F1
#
_entry.id   AF-A0A8T7GNI6-F1
#
_cell.length_a   1.000
_cell.length_b   1.000
_cell.length_c   1.000
_cell.angle_alpha   90.00
_cell.angle_beta   90.00
_cell.angle_gamma   90.00
#
_symmetry.space_group_name_H-M   'P 1'
#
loop_
_entity.id
_entity.type
_entity.pdbx_description
1 polymer ?
#
loop_
_entity_poly.entity_id
_entity_poly.type
_entity_poly.pdbx_seq_one_letter_code
_entity_poly.pdbx_strand_id
1 'polypeptide(L)'
;MPVEVSPLSLLEALSSGRGEEVAKSIRESDYVVFRAYMLPRPVLKVRTWARRLLRLGEGELARLEYALFYSLYKAAREGRSPVFKEYADLVGNWRAAAGYLVELWRSGLVTFSDESRILDLYTAYTTIRRKGYARRIARCLDLGFNIDREALGKQPYDDITCIYYDGKLLCKYIVANLPRSQAKAEVRAAADALFKQA
;
A
#
# COMPACT_ATOMS: atom_id res chain seq x y z
N MET A 1 8.03 -3.07 -27.80
CA MET A 1 7.82 -4.08 -26.73
C MET A 1 7.05 -3.40 -25.61
N PRO A 2 6.11 -4.07 -24.93
CA PRO A 2 5.41 -3.47 -23.79
C PRO A 2 6.38 -3.06 -22.69
N VAL A 3 6.10 -1.94 -22.04
CA VAL A 3 6.77 -1.59 -20.78
C VAL A 3 6.09 -2.38 -19.67
N GLU A 4 6.85 -3.20 -18.95
CA GLU A 4 6.37 -3.97 -17.82
C GLU A 4 6.69 -3.23 -16.51
N VAL A 5 5.66 -3.01 -15.69
CA VAL A 5 5.78 -2.31 -14.41
C VAL A 5 5.13 -3.14 -13.31
N SER A 6 5.76 -3.23 -12.15
CA SER A 6 5.19 -3.85 -10.96
C SER A 6 5.55 -3.03 -9.73
N PRO A 7 4.88 -3.25 -8.58
CA PRO A 7 5.32 -2.66 -7.34
C PRO A 7 6.79 -2.92 -6.99
N LEU A 8 7.31 -4.11 -7.30
CA LEU A 8 8.71 -4.44 -7.06
C LEU A 8 9.65 -3.63 -7.97
N SER A 9 9.40 -3.63 -9.29
CA SER A 9 10.27 -2.91 -10.23
C SER A 9 10.21 -1.39 -10.01
N LEU A 10 9.04 -0.87 -9.60
CA LEU A 10 8.88 0.53 -9.28
C LEU A 10 9.59 0.93 -7.98
N LEU A 11 9.52 0.11 -6.92
CA LEU A 11 10.29 0.34 -5.70
C LEU A 11 11.79 0.40 -5.97
N GLU A 12 12.29 -0.54 -6.78
CA GLU A 12 13.70 -0.55 -7.18
C GLU A 12 14.07 0.70 -7.98
N ALA A 13 13.29 1.04 -9.01
CA ALA A 13 13.56 2.21 -9.84
C ALA A 13 13.57 3.50 -9.03
N LEU A 14 12.60 3.70 -8.12
CA LEU A 14 12.53 4.88 -7.29
C LEU A 14 13.69 4.96 -6.29
N SER A 15 14.05 3.85 -5.65
CA SER A 15 15.22 3.81 -4.75
C SER A 15 16.54 4.07 -5.47
N SER A 16 16.65 3.75 -6.76
CA SER A 16 17.84 4.02 -7.57
C SER A 16 17.80 5.34 -8.33
N GLY A 17 16.80 6.21 -8.09
CA GLY A 17 16.66 7.50 -8.79
C GLY A 17 16.22 7.41 -10.26
N ARG A 18 15.84 6.23 -10.74
CA ARG A 18 15.38 5.95 -12.12
C ARG A 18 13.87 6.13 -12.32
N GLY A 19 13.19 6.80 -11.38
CA GLY A 19 11.74 7.02 -11.45
C GLY A 19 11.28 7.78 -12.70
N GLU A 20 12.01 8.83 -13.10
CA GLU A 20 11.66 9.62 -14.29
C GLU A 20 11.90 8.84 -15.59
N GLU A 21 12.90 7.96 -15.63
CA GLU A 21 13.13 7.07 -16.77
C GLU A 21 11.93 6.14 -16.97
N VAL A 22 11.43 5.53 -15.89
CA VAL A 22 10.22 4.69 -15.92
C VAL A 22 9.00 5.50 -16.35
N ALA A 23 8.82 6.71 -15.79
CA ALA A 23 7.73 7.60 -16.17
C ALA A 23 7.77 7.95 -17.67
N LYS A 24 8.97 8.26 -18.20
CA LYS A 24 9.18 8.53 -19.62
C LYS A 24 8.87 7.32 -20.49
N SER A 25 9.37 6.13 -20.14
CA SER A 25 9.06 4.90 -20.88
C SER A 25 7.57 4.61 -20.92
N ILE A 26 6.83 4.85 -19.84
CA ILE A 26 5.37 4.70 -19.81
C ILE A 26 4.68 5.69 -20.77
N ARG A 27 5.14 6.95 -20.82
CA ARG A 27 4.55 7.99 -21.70
C ARG A 27 4.79 7.70 -23.19
N GLU A 28 5.94 7.12 -23.52
CA GLU A 28 6.37 6.86 -24.90
C GLU A 28 5.91 5.49 -25.43
N SER A 29 5.33 4.63 -24.58
CA SER A 29 4.89 3.29 -24.95
C SER A 29 3.45 3.28 -25.47
N ASP A 30 3.19 2.45 -26.48
CA ASP A 30 1.84 2.18 -26.99
C ASP A 30 0.94 1.55 -25.93
N TYR A 31 1.50 0.67 -25.10
CA TYR A 31 0.80 0.06 -23.97
C TYR A 31 1.77 -0.44 -22.89
N VAL A 32 1.29 -0.41 -21.65
CA VAL A 32 1.99 -0.83 -20.43
C VAL A 32 1.31 -2.07 -19.87
N VAL A 33 2.10 -3.05 -19.42
CA VAL A 33 1.59 -4.17 -18.64
C VAL A 33 1.95 -3.90 -17.17
N PHE A 34 0.93 -3.67 -16.35
CA PHE A 34 1.09 -3.49 -14.92
C PHE A 34 0.80 -4.79 -14.18
N ARG A 35 1.80 -5.36 -13.52
CA ARG A 35 1.66 -6.53 -12.65
C ARG A 35 1.25 -6.10 -11.25
N ALA A 36 0.04 -6.40 -10.85
CA ALA A 36 -0.47 -6.14 -9.50
C ALA A 36 -0.45 -7.42 -8.66
N TYR A 37 0.01 -7.33 -7.42
CA TYR A 37 0.14 -8.48 -6.52
C TYR A 37 -1.10 -8.65 -5.64
N MET A 38 -1.53 -9.89 -5.43
CA MET A 38 -2.66 -10.20 -4.56
C MET A 38 -2.21 -10.31 -3.10
N LEU A 39 -2.16 -9.17 -2.41
CA LEU A 39 -1.99 -9.13 -0.95
C LEU A 39 -3.15 -9.85 -0.23
N PRO A 40 -2.88 -10.50 0.92
CA PRO A 40 -3.91 -11.11 1.71
C PRO A 40 -4.89 -10.04 2.21
N ARG A 41 -6.19 -10.31 2.02
CA ARG A 41 -7.30 -9.48 2.52
C ARG A 41 -8.02 -10.19 3.66
N PRO A 42 -7.45 -10.19 4.87
CA PRO A 42 -8.14 -10.75 6.02
C PRO A 42 -9.39 -9.95 6.31
N VAL A 43 -10.38 -10.60 6.93
CA VAL A 43 -11.57 -9.93 7.44
C VAL A 43 -11.17 -9.05 8.62
N LEU A 44 -10.77 -7.82 8.32
CA LEU A 44 -10.41 -6.84 9.33
C LEU A 44 -11.67 -6.36 10.04
N LYS A 45 -11.66 -6.48 11.37
CA LYS A 45 -12.74 -6.00 12.24
C LYS A 45 -12.18 -4.90 13.12
N VAL A 46 -12.55 -3.67 12.82
CA VAL A 46 -12.12 -2.49 13.57
C VAL A 46 -13.23 -2.07 14.51
N ARG A 47 -12.93 -1.92 15.81
CA ARG A 47 -13.91 -1.36 16.74
C ARG A 47 -14.00 0.16 16.59
N THR A 48 -15.20 0.65 16.32
CA THR A 48 -15.49 2.08 16.18
C THR A 48 -15.59 2.77 17.54
N TRP A 49 -15.65 4.10 17.53
CA TRP A 49 -15.89 4.91 18.73
C TRP A 49 -17.20 4.54 19.45
N ALA A 50 -18.21 4.09 18.71
CA ALA A 50 -19.48 3.62 19.24
C ALA A 50 -19.42 2.17 19.78
N ARG A 51 -18.21 1.60 19.96
CA ARG A 51 -17.94 0.23 20.43
C ARG A 51 -18.51 -0.87 19.52
N ARG A 52 -18.90 -0.55 18.27
CA ARG A 52 -19.34 -1.53 17.27
C ARG A 52 -18.12 -2.14 16.58
N LEU A 53 -18.15 -3.44 16.32
CA LEU A 53 -17.20 -4.09 15.42
C LEU A 53 -17.63 -3.79 13.99
N LEU A 54 -16.85 -2.97 13.29
CA LEU A 54 -17.04 -2.71 11.87
C LEU A 54 -16.11 -3.65 11.08
N ARG A 55 -16.71 -4.49 10.24
CA ARG A 55 -15.95 -5.22 9.23
C ARG A 55 -15.58 -4.23 8.13
N LEU A 56 -14.30 -4.14 7.79
CA LEU A 56 -13.88 -3.27 6.70
C LEU A 56 -14.44 -3.79 5.38
N GLY A 57 -14.99 -2.88 4.58
CA GLY A 57 -15.47 -3.18 3.22
C GLY A 57 -14.35 -3.10 2.18
N GLU A 58 -14.65 -3.53 0.96
CA GLU A 58 -13.71 -3.52 -0.18
C GLU A 58 -13.10 -2.14 -0.46
N GLY A 59 -13.90 -1.07 -0.36
CA GLY A 59 -13.42 0.29 -0.57
C GLY A 59 -12.44 0.76 0.51
N GLU A 60 -12.58 0.28 1.75
CA GLU A 60 -11.64 0.59 2.84
C GLU A 60 -10.35 -0.21 2.69
N LEU A 61 -10.44 -1.48 2.28
CA LEU A 61 -9.27 -2.32 1.97
C LEU A 61 -8.46 -1.74 0.81
N ALA A 62 -9.11 -1.34 -0.28
CA ALA A 62 -8.44 -0.69 -1.41
C ALA A 62 -7.74 0.62 -1.00
N ARG A 63 -8.30 1.38 -0.04
CA ARG A 63 -7.65 2.57 0.50
C ARG A 63 -6.40 2.23 1.31
N LEU A 64 -6.45 1.16 2.13
CA LEU A 64 -5.29 0.66 2.87
C LEU A 64 -4.18 0.24 1.92
N GLU A 65 -4.50 -0.50 0.86
CA GLU A 65 -3.52 -0.95 -0.14
C GLU A 65 -2.90 0.20 -0.93
N TYR A 66 -3.73 1.14 -1.38
CA TYR A 66 -3.25 2.36 -2.03
C TYR A 66 -2.27 3.10 -1.11
N ALA A 67 -2.65 3.33 0.14
CA ALA A 67 -1.80 4.03 1.11
C ALA A 67 -0.49 3.28 1.38
N LEU A 68 -0.54 1.94 1.46
CA LEU A 68 0.64 1.10 1.66
C LEU A 68 1.65 1.33 0.54
N PHE A 69 1.26 1.07 -0.71
CA PHE A 69 2.17 1.20 -1.84
C PHE A 69 2.59 2.65 -2.09
N TYR A 70 1.67 3.61 -1.97
CA TYR A 70 2.02 5.01 -2.16
C TYR A 70 3.04 5.51 -1.13
N SER A 71 2.87 5.12 0.15
CA SER A 71 3.85 5.47 1.20
C SER A 71 5.22 4.83 0.94
N LEU A 72 5.25 3.57 0.50
CA LEU A 72 6.49 2.87 0.13
C LEU A 72 7.19 3.56 -1.06
N TYR A 73 6.46 3.89 -2.13
CA TYR A 73 7.03 4.58 -3.29
C TYR A 73 7.54 5.97 -2.94
N LYS A 74 6.77 6.74 -2.16
CA LYS A 74 7.17 8.08 -1.72
C LYS A 74 8.46 8.02 -0.90
N ALA A 75 8.52 7.12 0.08
CA ALA A 75 9.69 6.95 0.91
C ALA A 75 10.91 6.46 0.12
N ALA A 76 10.71 5.52 -0.82
CA ALA A 76 11.76 5.03 -1.72
C ALA A 76 12.36 6.16 -2.57
N ARG A 77 11.52 7.05 -3.13
CA ARG A 77 11.96 8.24 -3.88
C ARG A 77 12.75 9.22 -3.03
N GLU A 78 12.42 9.32 -1.74
CA GLU A 78 13.08 10.19 -0.77
C GLU A 78 14.29 9.52 -0.08
N GLY A 79 14.66 8.30 -0.46
CA GLY A 79 15.81 7.58 0.11
C GLY A 79 15.64 7.18 1.58
N ARG A 80 14.39 6.98 2.04
CA ARG A 80 14.08 6.64 3.44
C ARG A 80 13.06 5.50 3.54
N SER A 81 12.82 5.03 4.76
CA SER A 81 11.71 4.10 5.03
C SER A 81 10.40 4.86 5.28
N PRO A 82 9.23 4.32 4.86
CA PRO A 82 7.95 4.90 5.24
C PRO A 82 7.73 4.70 6.74
N VAL A 83 7.02 5.64 7.35
CA VAL A 83 6.66 5.57 8.77
C VAL A 83 5.16 5.42 8.95
N PHE A 84 4.76 4.75 10.03
CA PHE A 84 3.36 4.44 10.31
C PHE A 84 2.44 5.67 10.23
N LYS A 85 2.88 6.82 10.76
CA LYS A 85 2.09 8.06 10.73
C LYS A 85 1.66 8.45 9.31
N GLU A 86 2.59 8.47 8.36
CA GLU A 86 2.30 8.90 6.98
C GLU A 86 1.29 7.97 6.31
N TYR A 87 1.48 6.67 6.49
CA TYR A 87 0.55 5.66 6.03
C TYR A 87 -0.84 5.82 6.67
N ALA A 88 -0.89 5.97 8.00
CA ALA A 88 -2.14 6.11 8.74
C ALA A 88 -2.92 7.39 8.38
N ASP A 89 -2.22 8.48 8.10
CA ASP A 89 -2.79 9.76 7.66
C ASP A 89 -3.40 9.63 6.25
N LEU A 90 -2.74 8.94 5.32
CA LEU A 90 -3.29 8.64 3.98
C LEU A 90 -4.56 7.79 4.04
N VAL A 91 -4.62 6.85 4.99
CA VAL A 91 -5.80 6.00 5.20
C VAL A 91 -6.96 6.79 5.81
N GLY A 92 -6.68 7.79 6.66
CA GLY A 92 -7.68 8.55 7.42
C GLY A 92 -8.33 7.76 8.57
N ASN A 93 -7.88 6.52 8.81
CA ASN A 93 -8.34 5.67 9.90
C ASN A 93 -7.15 4.90 10.49
N TRP A 94 -6.54 5.49 11.52
CA TRP A 94 -5.32 4.98 12.15
C TRP A 94 -5.47 3.59 12.76
N ARG A 95 -6.69 3.20 13.17
CA ARG A 95 -6.94 1.87 13.75
C ARG A 95 -7.03 0.79 12.66
N ALA A 96 -7.66 1.11 11.53
CA ALA A 96 -7.65 0.24 10.36
C ALA A 96 -6.24 0.10 9.79
N ALA A 97 -5.50 1.21 9.72
CA ALA A 97 -4.10 1.24 9.33
C ALA A 97 -3.24 0.30 10.19
N ALA A 98 -3.32 0.43 11.52
CA ALA A 98 -2.61 -0.44 12.45
C ALA A 98 -2.99 -1.92 12.26
N GLY A 99 -4.28 -2.22 12.14
CA GLY A 99 -4.78 -3.58 11.92
C GLY A 99 -4.22 -4.20 10.64
N TYR A 100 -4.24 -3.47 9.52
CA TYR A 100 -3.78 -4.01 8.24
C TYR A 100 -2.27 -4.28 8.23
N LEU A 101 -1.44 -3.35 8.71
CA LEU A 101 0.01 -3.59 8.76
C LEU A 101 0.38 -4.75 9.69
N VAL A 102 -0.33 -4.89 10.81
CA VAL A 102 -0.15 -6.02 11.73
C VAL A 102 -0.50 -7.34 11.05
N GLU A 103 -1.59 -7.40 10.27
CA GLU A 103 -1.92 -8.62 9.54
C GLU A 103 -0.90 -8.94 8.44
N LEU A 104 -0.42 -7.94 7.69
CA LEU A 104 0.64 -8.12 6.69
C LEU A 104 1.97 -8.56 7.33
N TRP A 105 2.29 -8.08 8.52
CA TRP A 105 3.45 -8.55 9.27
C TRP A 105 3.29 -10.00 9.71
N ARG A 106 2.10 -10.37 10.21
CA ARG A 106 1.81 -11.78 10.58
C ARG A 106 1.89 -12.72 9.39
N SER A 107 1.60 -12.26 8.18
CA SER A 107 1.76 -13.04 6.95
C SER A 107 3.17 -12.99 6.37
N GLY A 108 4.13 -12.33 7.04
CA GLY A 108 5.52 -12.20 6.58
C GLY A 108 5.72 -11.26 5.38
N LEU A 109 4.73 -10.40 5.06
CA LEU A 109 4.84 -9.45 3.95
C LEU A 109 5.40 -8.10 4.37
N VAL A 110 5.24 -7.71 5.63
CA VAL A 110 5.74 -6.44 6.16
C VAL A 110 6.72 -6.71 7.28
N THR A 111 7.83 -5.97 7.29
CA THR A 111 8.78 -5.92 8.39
C THR A 111 8.78 -4.51 9.00
N PHE A 112 9.19 -4.40 10.27
CA PHE A 112 9.28 -3.13 10.96
C PHE A 112 10.71 -2.88 11.44
N SER A 113 11.09 -1.61 11.55
CA SER A 113 12.42 -1.22 12.05
C SER A 113 12.64 -1.57 13.53
N ASP A 114 11.56 -1.72 14.29
CA ASP A 114 11.59 -2.08 15.72
C ASP A 114 10.42 -3.02 16.04
N GLU A 115 10.72 -4.30 16.20
CA GLU A 115 9.71 -5.32 16.47
C GLU A 115 9.02 -5.16 17.83
N SER A 116 9.69 -4.54 18.81
CA SER A 116 9.12 -4.34 20.16
C SER A 116 7.89 -3.43 20.13
N ARG A 117 7.83 -2.50 19.17
CA ARG A 117 6.73 -1.54 18.97
C ARG A 117 5.57 -2.12 18.16
N ILE A 118 5.72 -3.29 17.54
CA ILE A 118 4.63 -3.99 16.82
C ILE A 118 3.54 -4.40 17.80
N LEU A 119 3.91 -4.84 19.00
CA LEU A 119 2.96 -5.21 20.04
C LEU A 119 2.09 -4.01 20.45
N ASP A 120 2.61 -2.79 20.40
CA ASP A 120 1.84 -1.57 20.66
C ASP A 120 0.84 -1.30 19.53
N LEU A 121 1.18 -1.54 18.25
CA LEU A 121 0.24 -1.49 17.12
C LEU A 121 -0.84 -2.57 17.22
N TYR A 122 -0.46 -3.83 17.47
CA TYR A 122 -1.38 -4.95 17.65
C TYR A 122 -2.36 -4.66 18.81
N THR A 123 -1.83 -4.17 19.92
CA THR A 123 -2.66 -3.83 21.09
C THR A 123 -3.55 -2.63 20.80
N ALA A 124 -3.07 -1.61 20.09
CA ALA A 124 -3.89 -0.47 19.69
C ALA A 124 -5.05 -0.89 18.79
N TYR A 125 -4.79 -1.78 17.83
CA TYR A 125 -5.80 -2.36 16.94
C TYR A 125 -6.88 -3.13 17.73
N THR A 126 -6.50 -3.93 18.72
CA THR A 126 -7.41 -4.80 19.50
C THR A 126 -8.08 -4.11 20.71
N THR A 127 -7.49 -3.04 21.27
CA THR A 127 -7.92 -2.43 22.54
C THR A 127 -9.26 -1.68 22.45
N ILE A 128 -10.16 -1.93 23.40
CA ILE A 128 -11.49 -1.30 23.46
C ILE A 128 -11.44 0.15 24.01
N ARG A 129 -10.49 0.48 24.89
CA ARG A 129 -10.45 1.76 25.63
C ARG A 129 -9.69 2.87 24.88
N ARG A 130 -10.33 4.05 24.74
CA ARG A 130 -9.79 5.28 24.11
C ARG A 130 -8.40 5.69 24.63
N LYS A 131 -8.24 5.73 25.96
CA LYS A 131 -7.00 6.20 26.61
C LYS A 131 -5.80 5.28 26.35
N GLY A 132 -6.01 3.97 26.29
CA GLY A 132 -4.94 3.00 25.99
C GLY A 132 -4.52 3.03 24.53
N TYR A 133 -5.50 3.15 23.63
CA TYR A 133 -5.29 3.26 22.19
C TYR A 133 -4.38 4.45 21.83
N ALA A 134 -4.75 5.67 22.25
CA ALA A 134 -4.06 6.89 21.82
C ALA A 134 -2.58 6.89 22.24
N ARG A 135 -2.29 6.45 23.48
CA ARG A 135 -0.92 6.39 23.99
C ARG A 135 -0.04 5.34 23.27
N ARG A 136 -0.62 4.23 22.83
CA ARG A 136 0.12 3.17 22.11
C ARG A 136 0.40 3.58 20.68
N ILE A 137 -0.62 4.09 19.99
CA ILE A 137 -0.46 4.69 18.66
C ILE A 137 0.60 5.79 18.66
N ALA A 138 0.56 6.69 19.66
CA ALA A 138 1.54 7.77 19.78
C ALA A 138 2.99 7.25 19.85
N ARG A 139 3.19 6.08 20.47
CA ARG A 139 4.48 5.38 20.55
C ARG A 139 4.87 4.65 19.27
N CYS A 140 4.01 4.61 18.26
CA CYS A 140 4.27 3.91 17.00
C CYS A 140 4.34 4.88 15.80
N LEU A 141 4.16 6.20 15.98
CA LEU A 141 4.01 7.14 14.86
C LEU A 141 5.23 7.17 13.93
N ASP A 142 6.42 7.17 14.51
CA ASP A 142 7.72 7.14 13.85
C ASP A 142 8.19 5.70 13.54
N LEU A 143 7.36 4.67 13.78
CA LEU A 143 7.74 3.29 13.49
C LEU A 143 7.89 3.11 11.98
N GLY A 144 9.12 2.85 11.54
CA GLY A 144 9.43 2.53 10.15
C GLY A 144 8.94 1.15 9.78
N PHE A 145 8.47 0.98 8.56
CA PHE A 145 8.08 -0.33 8.02
C PHE A 145 8.60 -0.51 6.59
N ASN A 146 8.69 -1.75 6.14
CA ASN A 146 9.06 -2.08 4.77
C ASN A 146 8.27 -3.31 4.30
N ILE A 147 8.22 -3.50 2.98
CA ILE A 147 7.65 -4.71 2.37
C ILE A 147 8.77 -5.71 2.10
N ASP A 148 8.56 -6.97 2.48
CA ASP A 148 9.47 -8.05 2.11
C ASP A 148 9.30 -8.33 0.62
N ARG A 149 10.33 -7.99 -0.16
CA ARG A 149 10.29 -8.09 -1.64
C ARG A 149 10.20 -9.53 -2.12
N GLU A 150 10.83 -10.46 -1.40
CA GLU A 150 10.81 -11.87 -1.76
C GLU A 150 9.43 -12.47 -1.48
N ALA A 151 8.85 -12.17 -0.31
CA ALA A 151 7.51 -12.60 0.05
C ALA A 151 6.43 -11.99 -0.88
N LEU A 152 6.59 -10.73 -1.28
CA LEU A 152 5.70 -10.07 -2.25
C LEU A 152 5.81 -10.75 -3.63
N GLY A 153 7.03 -11.03 -4.09
CA GLY A 153 7.27 -11.69 -5.38
C GLY A 153 6.68 -13.10 -5.49
N LYS A 154 6.39 -13.75 -4.36
CA LYS A 154 5.73 -15.06 -4.27
C LYS A 154 4.20 -14.97 -4.25
N GLN A 155 3.61 -13.79 -4.11
CA GLN A 155 2.15 -13.64 -4.11
C GLN A 155 1.59 -13.91 -5.52
N PRO A 156 0.35 -14.44 -5.62
CA PRO A 156 -0.37 -14.44 -6.89
C PRO A 156 -0.45 -13.04 -7.47
N TYR A 157 -0.50 -12.91 -8.79
CA TYR A 157 -0.54 -11.61 -9.45
C TYR A 157 -1.48 -11.61 -10.65
N ASP A 158 -1.94 -10.42 -11.00
CA ASP A 158 -2.70 -10.14 -12.22
C ASP A 158 -1.90 -9.16 -13.10
N ASP A 159 -1.77 -9.46 -14.39
CA ASP A 159 -1.19 -8.55 -15.38
C ASP A 159 -2.31 -7.72 -16.03
N ILE A 160 -2.18 -6.39 -15.95
CA ILE A 160 -3.21 -5.43 -16.37
C ILE A 160 -2.67 -4.60 -17.51
N THR A 161 -3.36 -4.61 -18.65
CA THR A 161 -3.00 -3.75 -19.77
C THR A 161 -3.49 -2.33 -19.55
N CYS A 162 -2.58 -1.37 -19.67
CA CYS A 162 -2.81 0.05 -19.52
C CYS A 162 -2.25 0.84 -20.72
N ILE A 163 -2.74 2.05 -20.91
CA ILE A 163 -2.22 3.03 -21.87
C ILE A 163 -2.05 4.36 -21.15
N TYR A 164 -1.04 5.14 -21.53
CA TYR A 164 -0.90 6.51 -21.06
C TYR A 164 -1.54 7.45 -22.08
N TYR A 165 -2.55 8.20 -21.66
CA TYR A 165 -3.28 9.12 -22.53
C TYR A 165 -3.70 10.36 -21.75
N ASP A 166 -3.44 11.54 -22.32
CA ASP A 166 -3.83 12.84 -21.75
C ASP A 166 -3.47 12.99 -20.25
N GLY A 167 -2.20 12.74 -19.93
CA GLY A 167 -1.69 12.87 -18.57
C GLY A 167 -2.13 11.76 -17.59
N LYS A 168 -2.87 10.75 -18.05
CA LYS A 168 -3.48 9.71 -17.20
C LYS A 168 -3.11 8.30 -17.66
N LEU A 169 -2.89 7.41 -16.70
CA LEU A 169 -2.75 5.98 -16.95
C LEU A 169 -4.14 5.32 -16.92
N LEU A 170 -4.61 4.87 -18.09
CA LEU A 170 -5.91 4.24 -18.29
C LEU A 170 -5.73 2.74 -18.45
N CYS A 171 -6.41 1.92 -17.63
CA CYS A 171 -6.24 0.47 -17.65
C CYS A 171 -7.54 -0.25 -18.03
N LYS A 172 -7.43 -1.29 -18.86
CA LYS A 172 -8.56 -2.10 -19.32
C LYS A 172 -9.02 -3.07 -18.20
N TYR A 173 -10.30 -3.03 -17.86
CA TYR A 173 -10.92 -3.98 -16.91
C TYR A 173 -12.25 -4.53 -17.48
N ILE A 174 -12.43 -5.85 -17.57
CA ILE A 174 -13.69 -6.50 -18.01
C ILE A 174 -14.57 -6.85 -16.78
N VAL A 175 -15.21 -5.85 -16.16
CA VAL A 175 -16.01 -5.83 -14.89
C VAL A 175 -16.54 -7.18 -14.36
N ALA A 176 -16.17 -7.59 -13.11
CA ALA A 176 -16.88 -8.59 -12.27
C ALA A 176 -16.23 -8.96 -10.88
N ASN A 177 -14.90 -8.87 -10.63
CA ASN A 177 -14.25 -9.59 -9.50
C ASN A 177 -13.44 -8.75 -8.47
N LEU A 178 -13.42 -9.19 -7.19
CA LEU A 178 -12.74 -8.59 -6.02
C LEU A 178 -11.23 -8.31 -6.18
N PRO A 179 -10.41 -9.22 -6.77
CA PRO A 179 -8.99 -8.97 -7.09
C PRO A 179 -8.72 -7.65 -7.83
N ARG A 180 -9.70 -7.13 -8.58
CA ARG A 180 -9.50 -5.90 -9.35
C ARG A 180 -9.50 -4.62 -8.52
N SER A 181 -10.13 -4.62 -7.35
CA SER A 181 -10.11 -3.44 -6.48
C SER A 181 -8.71 -3.17 -5.93
N GLN A 182 -7.95 -4.25 -5.71
CA GLN A 182 -6.55 -4.21 -5.30
C GLN A 182 -5.64 -3.76 -6.42
N ALA A 183 -5.74 -4.41 -7.58
CA ALA A 183 -5.07 -3.99 -8.80
C ALA A 183 -5.24 -2.49 -9.09
N LYS A 184 -6.47 -1.98 -8.97
CA LYS A 184 -6.76 -0.56 -9.12
C LYS A 184 -6.03 0.31 -8.08
N ALA A 185 -5.96 -0.13 -6.83
CA ALA A 185 -5.26 0.58 -5.77
C ALA A 185 -3.75 0.67 -6.05
N GLU A 186 -3.14 -0.44 -6.49
CA GLU A 186 -1.72 -0.53 -6.84
C GLU A 186 -1.35 0.33 -8.04
N VAL A 187 -2.10 0.20 -9.14
CA VAL A 187 -1.94 1.03 -10.34
C VAL A 187 -2.09 2.51 -9.97
N ARG A 188 -3.08 2.85 -9.14
CA ARG A 188 -3.31 4.24 -8.73
C ARG A 188 -2.14 4.76 -7.89
N ALA A 189 -1.63 3.98 -6.95
CA ALA A 189 -0.48 4.33 -6.14
C ALA A 189 0.76 4.56 -7.00
N ALA A 190 1.01 3.69 -7.98
CA ALA A 190 2.12 3.83 -8.92
C ALA A 190 1.98 5.09 -9.79
N ALA A 191 0.80 5.32 -10.36
CA ALA A 191 0.53 6.50 -11.18
C ALA A 191 0.68 7.80 -10.37
N ASP A 192 0.18 7.84 -9.14
CA ASP A 192 0.34 9.01 -8.28
C ASP A 192 1.81 9.21 -7.85
N ALA A 193 2.59 8.14 -7.66
CA ALA A 193 4.01 8.26 -7.32
C ALA A 193 4.87 8.79 -8.48
N LEU A 194 4.52 8.42 -9.71
CA LEU A 194 5.27 8.78 -10.92
C LEU A 194 4.85 10.12 -11.53
N PHE A 195 3.56 10.43 -11.52
CA PHE A 195 3.01 11.53 -12.34
C PHE A 195 2.40 12.67 -11.53
N LYS A 196 2.15 12.48 -10.23
CA LYS A 196 1.63 13.57 -9.40
C LYS A 196 2.80 14.48 -8.99
N GLN A 197 2.77 15.73 -9.44
CA GLN A 197 3.69 16.76 -8.98
C GLN A 197 3.52 16.93 -7.46
N ALA A 198 4.64 16.98 -6.74
CA ALA A 198 4.67 17.21 -5.30
C ALA A 198 4.35 18.66 -4.96
#